data_AF-A0A3B0UC73-F1
#
_entry.id   AF-A0A3B0UC73-F1
#
_cell.length_a   1.000
_cell.length_b   1.000
_cell.length_c   1.000
_cell.angle_alpha   90.00
_cell.angle_beta   90.00
_cell.angle_gamma   90.00
#
_symmetry.space_group_name_H-M   'P 1'
#
loop_
_entity.id
_entity.type
_entity.pdbx_description
1 polymer ?
#
loop_
_entity_poly.entity_id
_entity_poly.type
_entity_poly.pdbx_seq_one_letter_code
_entity_poly.pdbx_strand_id
1 'polypeptide(L)'
;KDFENIDDGKTFTQGVSASIRQKFYQKGTDFGVPYFGHELRYTYLQHSANINQQPVFGAFESKYEYAIFIGFRYFKNQQNNGFTVDVFLGGGAGYRDFVKTYQSNRISDPFSNLNSNSLSLSLRAGFHLGYTFKTRKF
;
A
#
# COMPACT_ATOMS: atom_id res chain seq x y z
N LYS A 1 -10.45 17.01 9.13
CA LYS A 1 -10.73 15.84 9.99
C LYS A 1 -10.41 16.29 11.39
N ASP A 2 -11.42 16.43 12.23
CA ASP A 2 -11.27 17.00 13.57
C ASP A 2 -10.51 16.02 14.46
N PHE A 3 -9.36 16.46 14.96
CA PHE A 3 -8.45 15.69 15.81
C PHE A 3 -8.93 15.64 17.28
N GLU A 4 -10.11 16.21 17.56
CA GLU A 4 -10.67 16.43 18.91
C GLU A 4 -11.15 15.15 19.60
N ASN A 5 -11.27 14.02 18.90
CA ASN A 5 -11.89 12.80 19.44
C ASN A 5 -10.95 11.57 19.43
N ILE A 6 -9.64 11.79 19.42
CA ILE A 6 -8.64 10.71 19.54
C ILE A 6 -8.11 10.71 20.98
N ASP A 7 -8.18 9.55 21.64
CA ASP A 7 -7.68 9.37 23.01
C ASP A 7 -6.21 9.81 23.14
N ASP A 8 -5.89 10.45 24.26
CA ASP A 8 -4.54 10.88 24.60
C ASP A 8 -3.59 9.67 24.59
N GLY A 9 -2.42 9.82 23.97
CA GLY A 9 -1.41 8.77 23.84
C GLY A 9 -1.63 7.78 22.68
N LYS A 10 -2.73 7.84 21.93
CA LYS A 10 -2.89 7.02 20.72
C LYS A 10 -2.14 7.63 19.53
N THR A 11 -1.39 6.79 18.83
CA THR A 11 -0.73 7.16 17.59
C THR A 11 -1.69 7.07 16.40
N PHE A 12 -1.69 8.10 15.57
CA PHE A 12 -2.33 8.15 14.26
C PHE A 12 -1.26 8.24 13.17
N THR A 13 -1.57 7.66 12.01
CA THR A 13 -0.65 7.60 10.87
C THR A 13 -1.35 8.09 9.62
N GLN A 14 -0.68 8.95 8.86
CA GLN A 14 -1.12 9.41 7.55
C GLN A 14 0.03 9.29 6.56
N GLY A 15 -0.25 9.25 5.26
CA GLY A 15 0.82 9.11 4.29
C GLY A 15 0.36 9.02 2.85
N VAL A 16 1.34 8.87 1.98
CA VAL A 16 1.17 8.75 0.52
C VAL A 16 2.00 7.59 0.01
N SER A 17 1.55 6.96 -1.07
CA SER A 17 2.34 5.93 -1.74
C SER A 17 2.25 6.06 -3.25
N ALA A 18 3.35 5.84 -3.93
CA ALA A 18 3.44 5.74 -5.38
C ALA A 18 4.01 4.38 -5.75
N SER A 19 3.48 3.76 -6.81
CA SER A 19 3.96 2.45 -7.24
C SER A 19 3.90 2.30 -8.76
N ILE A 20 4.89 1.62 -9.31
CA ILE A 20 4.91 1.16 -10.70
C ILE A 20 4.73 -0.34 -10.68
N ARG A 21 3.81 -0.85 -11.50
CA ARG A 21 3.52 -2.27 -11.64
C ARG A 21 3.61 -2.71 -13.08
N GLN A 22 4.19 -3.88 -13.28
CA GLN A 22 4.14 -4.58 -14.56
C GLN A 22 3.50 -5.95 -14.35
N LYS A 23 2.57 -6.31 -15.23
CA LYS A 23 1.84 -7.58 -15.21
C LYS A 23 2.15 -8.34 -16.49
N PHE A 24 2.53 -9.60 -16.34
CA PHE A 24 2.80 -10.56 -17.42
C PHE A 24 1.66 -11.55 -17.49
N TYR A 25 0.75 -11.30 -18.43
CA TYR A 25 -0.41 -12.14 -18.68
C TYR A 25 0.00 -13.43 -19.41
N GLN A 26 -0.50 -14.56 -18.93
CA GLN A 26 -0.31 -15.85 -19.57
C GLN A 26 -1.41 -16.12 -20.61
N LYS A 27 -1.33 -17.24 -21.32
CA LYS A 27 -2.42 -17.66 -22.22
C LYS A 27 -3.71 -17.79 -21.40
N GLY A 28 -4.75 -17.08 -21.84
CA GLY A 28 -6.06 -17.12 -21.19
C GLY A 28 -6.74 -18.47 -21.30
N THR A 29 -7.60 -18.76 -20.32
CA THR A 29 -8.59 -19.83 -20.36
C THR A 29 -9.98 -19.23 -20.61
N ASP A 30 -11.00 -20.07 -20.75
CA ASP A 30 -12.40 -19.60 -20.89
C ASP A 30 -12.87 -18.78 -19.67
N PHE A 31 -12.21 -18.97 -18.52
CA PHE A 31 -12.57 -18.33 -17.25
C PHE A 31 -11.77 -17.06 -16.94
N GLY A 32 -10.67 -16.80 -17.65
CA GLY A 32 -9.86 -15.61 -17.41
C GLY A 32 -8.38 -15.80 -17.71
N VAL A 33 -7.58 -14.84 -17.27
CA VAL A 33 -6.17 -14.74 -17.61
C VAL A 33 -5.33 -14.67 -16.34
N PRO A 34 -4.64 -15.75 -15.96
CA PRO A 34 -3.67 -15.69 -14.88
C PRO A 34 -2.48 -14.80 -15.30
N TYR A 35 -1.88 -14.13 -14.33
CA TYR A 35 -0.71 -13.30 -14.56
C TYR A 35 0.26 -13.36 -13.38
N PHE A 36 1.54 -13.20 -13.71
CA PHE A 36 2.57 -12.85 -12.74
C PHE A 36 2.78 -11.34 -12.79
N GLY A 37 3.00 -10.70 -11.65
CA GLY A 37 3.27 -9.27 -11.61
C GLY A 37 4.33 -8.94 -10.58
N HIS A 38 5.00 -7.82 -10.83
CA HIS A 38 5.94 -7.23 -9.90
C HIS A 38 5.67 -5.74 -9.75
N GLU A 39 6.05 -5.21 -8.59
CA GLU A 39 5.80 -3.84 -8.17
C GLU A 39 7.06 -3.24 -7.55
N LEU A 40 7.39 -2.01 -7.94
CA LEU A 40 8.23 -1.11 -7.17
C LEU A 40 7.33 -0.08 -6.50
N ARG A 41 7.44 0.08 -5.18
CA ARG A 41 6.63 1.01 -4.40
C ARG A 41 7.49 1.89 -3.50
N TYR A 42 7.17 3.17 -3.50
CA TYR A 42 7.57 4.13 -2.48
C TYR A 42 6.38 4.44 -1.58
N THR A 43 6.58 4.44 -0.26
CA THR A 43 5.57 4.87 0.72
C THR A 43 6.18 5.84 1.71
N TYR A 44 5.55 6.98 1.91
CA TYR A 44 5.89 7.94 2.95
C TYR A 44 4.79 7.98 4.00
N LEU A 45 5.12 7.75 5.27
CA LEU A 45 4.21 7.82 6.40
C LEU A 45 4.69 8.85 7.42
N GLN A 46 3.74 9.54 8.01
CA GLN A 46 3.91 10.46 9.11
C GLN A 46 3.06 9.98 10.28
N HIS A 47 3.71 9.80 11.43
CA HIS A 47 3.08 9.37 12.66
C HIS A 47 2.95 10.54 13.62
N SER A 48 1.83 10.57 14.31
CA SER A 48 1.49 11.64 15.24
C SER A 48 0.69 11.07 16.41
N ALA A 49 0.61 11.77 17.51
CA ALA A 49 -0.17 11.34 18.67
C ALA A 49 -0.76 12.56 19.37
N ASN A 50 -1.89 12.37 20.05
CA ASN A 50 -2.40 13.41 20.95
C ASN A 50 -1.64 13.35 22.27
N ILE A 51 -1.11 14.48 22.73
CA ILE A 51 -0.44 14.63 24.01
C ILE A 51 -0.99 15.88 24.69
N ASN A 52 -1.68 15.71 25.82
CA ASN A 52 -2.45 16.77 26.49
C ASN A 52 -3.43 17.47 25.52
N GLN A 53 -4.17 16.68 24.73
CA GLN A 53 -5.15 17.17 23.74
C GLN A 53 -4.56 18.00 22.59
N GLN A 54 -3.23 17.98 22.41
CA GLN A 54 -2.55 18.63 21.30
C GLN A 54 -1.94 17.58 20.37
N PRO A 55 -2.13 17.68 19.04
CA PRO A 55 -1.51 16.77 18.09
C PRO A 55 0.00 17.06 18.00
N VAL A 56 0.80 16.02 18.23
CA VAL A 56 2.27 16.08 18.14
C VAL A 56 2.74 15.16 17.03
N PHE A 57 3.51 15.73 16.09
CA PHE A 57 4.21 14.99 15.05
C PHE A 57 5.53 14.47 15.60
N GLY A 58 5.78 13.15 15.49
CA GLY A 58 6.89 12.56 16.23
C GLY A 58 7.70 11.49 15.54
N ALA A 59 7.21 10.92 14.44
CA ALA A 59 7.99 10.01 13.64
C ALA A 59 7.59 10.05 12.16
N PHE A 60 8.57 9.76 11.32
CA PHE A 60 8.45 9.70 9.87
C PHE A 60 9.02 8.37 9.37
N GLU A 61 8.41 7.83 8.33
CA GLU A 61 8.81 6.57 7.73
C GLU A 61 8.82 6.70 6.21
N SER A 62 9.93 6.31 5.58
CA SER A 62 10.02 6.13 4.13
C SER A 62 10.31 4.66 3.82
N LYS A 63 9.48 4.04 2.98
CA LYS A 63 9.64 2.65 2.53
C LYS A 63 9.90 2.59 1.04
N TYR A 64 10.89 1.79 0.67
CA TYR A 64 11.19 1.42 -0.71
C TYR A 64 11.07 -0.10 -0.81
N GLU A 65 10.04 -0.58 -1.50
CA GLU A 65 9.68 -1.99 -1.52
C GLU A 65 9.63 -2.54 -2.94
N TYR A 66 10.16 -3.74 -3.12
CA TYR A 66 9.94 -4.56 -4.30
C TYR A 66 9.01 -5.71 -3.92
N ALA A 67 7.97 -5.93 -4.72
CA ALA A 67 7.00 -6.98 -4.47
C ALA A 67 6.75 -7.83 -5.70
N ILE A 68 6.47 -9.09 -5.46
CA ILE A 68 5.99 -10.05 -6.46
C ILE A 68 4.59 -10.51 -6.08
N PHE A 69 3.75 -10.74 -7.08
CA PHE A 69 2.39 -11.19 -6.87
C PHE A 69 1.91 -12.03 -8.05
N ILE A 70 1.01 -12.95 -7.76
CA ILE A 70 0.21 -13.65 -8.76
C ILE A 70 -1.19 -13.08 -8.75
N GLY A 71 -1.84 -13.10 -9.89
CA GLY A 71 -3.22 -12.66 -9.99
C GLY A 71 -3.98 -13.34 -11.10
N PHE A 72 -5.28 -13.10 -11.09
CA PHE A 72 -6.22 -13.64 -12.04
C PHE A 72 -7.11 -12.50 -12.53
N ARG A 73 -7.14 -12.29 -13.85
CA ARG A 73 -8.03 -11.34 -14.51
C ARG A 73 -9.23 -12.08 -15.07
N TYR A 74 -10.42 -11.78 -14.56
CA TYR A 74 -11.68 -12.22 -15.12
C TYR A 74 -12.19 -11.23 -16.17
N PHE A 75 -12.65 -11.77 -17.30
CA PHE A 75 -13.31 -11.03 -18.37
C PHE A 75 -14.72 -11.57 -18.55
N LYS A 76 -15.74 -10.71 -18.48
CA LYS A 76 -17.12 -11.14 -18.77
C LYS A 76 -17.33 -11.49 -20.24
N ASN A 77 -16.57 -10.87 -21.15
CA ASN A 77 -16.69 -11.12 -22.60
C ASN A 77 -15.36 -10.80 -23.30
N GLN A 78 -14.61 -11.83 -23.74
CA GLN A 78 -13.25 -11.64 -24.29
C GLN A 78 -13.25 -11.00 -25.70
N GLN A 79 -14.37 -11.02 -26.43
CA GLN A 79 -14.41 -10.56 -27.83
C GLN A 79 -14.94 -9.11 -28.01
N ASN A 80 -15.45 -8.50 -26.94
CA ASN A 80 -16.14 -7.21 -26.96
C ASN A 80 -15.63 -6.26 -25.87
N ASN A 81 -16.04 -4.99 -25.95
CA ASN A 81 -15.87 -4.04 -24.85
C ASN A 81 -16.47 -4.63 -23.57
N GLY A 82 -15.78 -4.46 -22.44
CA GLY A 82 -16.28 -5.08 -21.22
C GLY A 82 -15.52 -4.69 -19.97
N PHE A 83 -16.20 -4.95 -18.86
CA PHE A 83 -15.62 -4.84 -17.53
C PHE A 83 -14.62 -5.97 -17.28
N THR A 84 -13.53 -5.62 -16.59
CA THR A 84 -12.50 -6.52 -16.14
C THR A 84 -12.41 -6.48 -14.63
N VAL A 85 -12.27 -7.64 -14.00
CA VAL A 85 -12.00 -7.75 -12.56
C VAL A 85 -10.69 -8.48 -12.40
N ASP A 86 -9.70 -7.83 -11.79
CA ASP A 86 -8.44 -8.46 -11.40
C ASP A 86 -8.49 -8.76 -9.92
N VAL A 87 -8.03 -9.93 -9.50
CA VAL A 87 -7.68 -10.22 -8.11
C VAL A 87 -6.20 -10.60 -8.04
N PHE A 88 -5.50 -10.20 -6.98
CA PHE A 88 -4.08 -10.53 -6.81
C PHE A 88 -3.70 -10.74 -5.35
N LEU A 89 -2.66 -11.57 -5.17
CA LEU A 89 -2.03 -11.85 -3.89
C LEU A 89 -0.50 -11.99 -4.07
N GLY A 90 0.26 -11.50 -3.11
CA GLY A 90 1.71 -11.58 -3.12
C GLY A 90 2.34 -10.92 -1.89
N GLY A 91 3.64 -10.74 -1.96
CA GLY A 91 4.45 -10.21 -0.88
C GLY A 91 5.54 -9.28 -1.40
N GLY A 92 5.90 -8.31 -0.56
CA GLY A 92 6.98 -7.37 -0.80
C GLY A 92 8.00 -7.38 0.33
N ALA A 93 9.23 -7.12 -0.05
CA ALA A 93 10.33 -6.87 0.85
C ALA A 93 11.08 -5.61 0.42
N GLY A 94 11.72 -4.93 1.37
CA GLY A 94 12.45 -3.72 1.04
C GLY A 94 13.06 -3.06 2.25
N TYR A 95 13.42 -1.80 2.05
CA TYR A 95 14.09 -0.97 3.04
C TYR A 95 13.11 0.05 3.64
N ARG A 96 13.19 0.20 4.95
CA ARG A 96 12.51 1.23 5.75
C ARG A 96 13.55 2.17 6.33
N ASP A 97 13.42 3.44 6.01
CA ASP A 97 14.03 4.52 6.76
C ASP A 97 13.03 5.04 7.78
N PHE A 98 13.41 5.08 9.05
CA PHE A 98 12.55 5.50 10.15
C PHE A 98 13.26 6.57 10.99
N VAL A 99 12.65 7.74 11.06
CA VAL A 99 13.19 8.89 11.78
C VAL A 99 12.21 9.31 12.86
N LYS A 100 12.63 9.22 14.12
CA LYS A 100 11.87 9.71 15.26
C LYS A 100 12.39 11.07 15.69
N THR A 101 11.55 12.08 15.56
CA THR A 101 11.87 13.47 15.93
C THR A 101 11.34 13.83 17.32
N TYR A 102 10.37 13.07 17.84
CA TYR A 102 9.86 13.27 19.18
C TYR A 102 10.92 12.89 20.22
N GLN A 103 11.38 13.90 20.95
CA GLN A 103 12.24 13.75 22.12
C GLN A 103 11.39 14.00 23.35
N SER A 104 11.20 12.97 24.17
CA SER A 104 10.43 13.06 25.40
C SER A 104 11.28 12.73 26.61
N ASN A 105 11.18 13.59 27.60
CA ASN A 105 11.58 13.41 28.98
C ASN A 105 10.42 12.83 29.83
N ARG A 106 9.31 12.42 29.20
CA ARG A 106 8.17 11.73 29.86
C ARG A 106 8.35 10.21 29.80
N ILE A 107 7.78 9.54 30.81
CA ILE A 107 7.86 8.08 31.02
C ILE A 107 7.16 7.28 29.89
N SER A 108 6.19 7.87 29.19
CA SER A 108 5.42 7.20 28.14
C SER A 108 5.62 7.88 26.78
N ASP A 109 6.47 7.30 25.94
CA ASP A 109 6.66 7.74 24.56
C ASP A 109 5.64 7.04 23.64
N PRO A 110 4.66 7.76 23.05
CA PRO A 110 3.60 7.13 22.26
C PRO A 110 4.14 6.50 20.96
N PHE A 111 5.34 6.87 20.51
CA PHE A 111 5.98 6.37 19.30
C PHE A 111 6.92 5.19 19.55
N SER A 112 7.11 4.73 20.80
CA SER A 112 8.04 3.64 21.14
C SER A 112 7.69 2.31 20.48
N ASN A 113 6.41 2.08 20.22
CA ASN A 113 5.89 0.83 19.66
C ASN A 113 5.88 0.83 18.12
N LEU A 114 6.31 1.92 17.48
CA LEU A 114 6.44 1.95 16.03
C LEU A 114 7.59 1.05 15.58
N ASN A 115 7.35 0.29 14.50
CA ASN A 115 8.35 -0.61 13.98
C ASN A 115 9.46 0.17 13.25
N SER A 116 10.60 0.32 13.92
CA SER A 116 11.78 1.00 13.40
C SER A 116 12.80 0.08 12.72
N ASN A 117 12.44 -1.19 12.47
CA ASN A 117 13.34 -2.12 11.77
C ASN A 117 13.54 -1.68 10.32
N SER A 118 14.78 -1.71 9.85
CA SER A 118 15.15 -1.33 8.47
C SER A 118 14.59 -2.29 7.42
N LEU A 119 14.28 -3.54 7.81
CA LEU A 119 13.60 -4.47 6.92
C LEU A 119 12.09 -4.19 6.89
N SER A 120 11.58 -3.79 5.72
CA SER A 120 10.14 -3.73 5.46
C SER A 120 9.66 -5.02 4.82
N LEU A 121 8.65 -5.64 5.42
CA LEU A 121 7.91 -6.76 4.82
C LEU A 121 6.45 -6.35 4.71
N SER A 122 5.82 -6.66 3.58
CA SER A 122 4.43 -6.27 3.36
C SER A 122 3.66 -7.28 2.52
N LEU A 123 2.41 -7.51 2.91
CA LEU A 123 1.46 -8.29 2.11
C LEU A 123 0.89 -7.41 0.98
N ARG A 124 0.75 -7.99 -0.21
CA ARG A 124 0.11 -7.35 -1.35
C ARG A 124 -1.12 -8.15 -1.73
N ALA A 125 -2.30 -7.61 -1.43
CA ALA A 125 -3.56 -8.20 -1.84
C ALA A 125 -4.49 -7.09 -2.33
N GLY A 126 -5.37 -7.42 -3.26
CA GLY A 126 -6.38 -6.49 -3.70
C GLY A 126 -7.09 -6.93 -4.98
N PHE A 127 -7.96 -6.03 -5.44
CA PHE A 127 -8.65 -6.19 -6.70
C PHE A 127 -8.58 -4.91 -7.53
N HIS A 128 -8.66 -5.04 -8.85
CA HIS A 128 -8.81 -3.88 -9.75
C HIS A 128 -10.08 -4.05 -10.58
N LEU A 129 -10.86 -2.98 -10.69
CA LEU A 129 -11.96 -2.88 -11.64
C LEU A 129 -11.48 -2.06 -12.82
N GLY A 130 -11.73 -2.56 -14.02
CA GLY A 130 -11.34 -1.89 -15.26
C GLY A 130 -12.39 -2.03 -16.32
N TYR A 131 -12.22 -1.29 -17.40
CA TYR A 131 -13.04 -1.40 -18.60
C TYR A 131 -12.11 -1.41 -19.81
N THR A 132 -12.30 -2.36 -20.72
CA THR A 132 -11.54 -2.45 -21.96
C THR A 132 -12.37 -1.92 -23.12
N PHE A 133 -11.80 -0.99 -23.88
CA PHE A 133 -12.36 -0.49 -25.12
C PHE A 133 -11.66 -1.16 -26.30
N LYS A 134 -12.45 -1.75 -27.20
CA LYS A 134 -11.99 -2.23 -28.49
C LYS A 134 -11.80 -1.02 -29.39
N THR A 135 -10.56 -0.67 -29.64
CA THR A 135 -10.21 0.22 -30.75
C THR A 135 -10.32 -0.59 -32.04
N ARG A 136 -11.18 -0.15 -32.96
CA ARG A 136 -11.27 -0.69 -34.31
C ARG A 136 -9.88 -0.57 -34.94
N LYS A 137 -9.28 -1.69 -35.36
CA LYS A 137 -8.07 -1.63 -36.21
C LYS A 137 -8.47 -0.87 -37.49
N PHE A 138 -7.74 0.21 -37.78
CA PHE A 138 -7.66 0.77 -39.13
C PHE A 138 -6.78 -0.14 -39.98
#